data_AF-A0A183Q8I5-F1
#
_entry.id   AF-A0A183Q8I5-F1
#
_cell.length_a   1.000
_cell.length_b   1.000
_cell.length_c   1.000
_cell.angle_alpha   90.00
_cell.angle_beta   90.00
_cell.angle_gamma   90.00
#
_symmetry.space_group_name_H-M   'P 1'
#
loop_
_entity.id
_entity.type
_entity.pdbx_description
1 polymer ?
#
loop_
_entity_poly.entity_id
_entity_poly.type
_entity_poly.pdbx_seq_one_letter_code
_entity_poly.pdbx_strand_id
1 'polypeptide(L)'
;MEKAATIGNTRQLYRLIKETGINKSSVSEIISEKDDTLICSKSRRLERWAEHFREQFSWPSATLQLPSIPRQCEWNIEVGPPTLAEVQKAIVNLKRGRAAGPDGLAPEVFKGCWSNFSD
;
A
#
# COMPACT_ATOMS: atom_id res chain seq x y z
N MET A 1 -1.76 9.69 31.48
CA MET A 1 -2.37 9.83 30.13
C MET A 1 -3.72 10.56 30.20
N GLU A 2 -4.66 10.11 31.04
CA GLU A 2 -6.03 10.67 31.12
C GLU A 2 -6.08 12.19 31.34
N LYS A 3 -5.29 12.72 32.29
CA LYS A 3 -5.19 14.19 32.52
C LYS A 3 -4.71 14.97 31.30
N ALA A 4 -3.76 14.42 30.52
CA ALA A 4 -3.27 15.09 29.32
C ALA A 4 -4.29 15.04 28.17
N ALA A 5 -5.10 13.97 28.12
CA ALA A 5 -6.18 13.82 27.16
C ALA A 5 -7.35 14.79 27.46
N THR A 6 -7.76 14.91 28.73
CA THR A 6 -8.86 15.80 29.13
C THR A 6 -8.51 17.29 28.99
N ILE A 7 -7.23 17.64 29.18
CA ILE A 7 -6.72 19.01 28.98
C ILE A 7 -6.46 19.31 27.48
N GLY A 8 -6.60 18.33 26.59
CA GLY A 8 -6.32 18.50 25.16
C GLY A 8 -4.84 18.72 24.85
N ASN A 9 -3.93 18.39 25.78
CA ASN A 9 -2.49 18.52 25.58
C ASN A 9 -1.96 17.32 24.78
N THR A 10 -2.24 17.35 23.48
CA THR A 10 -1.89 16.30 22.51
C THR A 10 -0.39 16.00 22.48
N ARG A 11 0.46 17.01 22.69
CA ARG A 11 1.93 16.84 22.73
C ARG A 11 2.37 16.00 23.92
N GLN A 12 1.81 16.24 25.11
CA GLN A 12 2.11 15.42 26.28
C GLN A 12 1.47 14.04 26.17
N LEU A 13 0.26 13.94 25.63
CA LEU A 13 -0.41 12.66 25.39
C LEU A 13 0.42 11.76 24.46
N TYR A 14 0.89 12.30 23.33
CA TYR A 14 1.71 11.55 22.38
C TYR A 14 3.05 11.10 22.97
N ARG A 15 3.68 11.94 23.81
CA ARG A 15 4.92 11.58 24.50
C ARG A 15 4.70 10.41 25.47
N LEU A 16 3.64 10.46 26.27
CA LEU A 16 3.29 9.39 27.19
C LEU A 16 2.98 8.10 26.45
N ILE A 17 2.22 8.16 25.34
CA ILE A 17 1.92 7.00 24.50
C ILE A 17 3.20 6.40 23.91
N LYS A 18 4.16 7.23 23.49
CA LYS A 18 5.45 6.74 22.96
C LYS A 18 6.33 6.10 24.05
N GLU A 19 6.29 6.62 25.28
CA GLU A 19 7.03 6.09 26.43
C GLU A 19 6.42 4.80 26.98
N THR A 20 5.08 4.72 27.08
CA THR A 20 4.36 3.53 27.53
C THR A 20 4.10 2.52 26.42
N GLY A 21 4.24 2.96 25.16
CA GLY A 21 4.08 2.16 23.97
C GLY A 21 5.10 1.05 24.01
N ILE A 22 4.62 -0.16 24.30
CA ILE A 22 5.41 -1.38 24.28
C ILE A 22 5.90 -1.55 22.84
N ASN A 23 7.11 -1.05 22.54
CA ASN A 23 7.81 -1.26 21.29
C ASN A 23 8.28 -2.72 21.22
N LYS A 24 7.33 -3.65 21.14
CA LYS A 24 7.63 -5.05 20.85
C LYS A 24 7.62 -5.22 19.34
N SER A 25 8.70 -4.81 18.68
CA SER A 25 9.05 -5.34 17.36
C SER A 25 9.63 -6.76 17.50
N SER A 26 9.09 -7.57 18.40
CA SER A 26 9.37 -9.00 18.41
C SER A 26 8.49 -9.61 17.34
N VAL A 27 8.94 -9.51 16.08
CA VAL A 27 8.64 -10.58 15.12
C VAL A 27 8.92 -11.87 15.88
N SER A 28 7.91 -12.73 16.01
CA SER A 28 7.96 -13.93 16.83
C SER A 28 9.29 -14.64 16.61
N GLU A 29 10.21 -14.51 17.58
CA GLU A 29 11.55 -15.11 17.50
C GLU A 29 11.52 -16.63 17.70
N ILE A 30 10.33 -17.20 17.68
CA ILE A 30 10.05 -18.58 18.01
C ILE A 30 9.30 -19.17 16.82
N ILE A 31 9.86 -20.22 16.22
CA ILE A 31 9.20 -21.03 15.20
C ILE A 31 9.12 -22.47 15.70
N SER A 32 8.16 -23.25 15.23
CA SER A 32 8.07 -24.67 15.58
C SER A 32 8.95 -25.55 14.70
N GLU A 33 9.55 -26.57 15.31
CA GLU A 33 10.21 -27.68 14.63
C GLU A 33 9.17 -28.67 14.07
N LYS A 34 9.63 -29.70 13.38
CA LYS A 34 8.79 -30.78 12.85
C LYS A 34 8.12 -31.62 13.96
N ASP A 35 8.76 -31.69 15.13
CA ASP A 35 8.29 -32.44 16.30
C ASP A 35 7.56 -31.51 17.31
N ASP A 36 7.02 -30.39 16.84
CA ASP A 36 6.32 -29.36 17.63
C ASP A 36 7.15 -28.70 18.75
N THR A 37 8.47 -28.89 18.76
CA THR A 37 9.37 -28.19 19.69
C THR A 37 9.54 -26.73 19.28
N LEU A 38 9.70 -25.84 20.26
CA LEU A 38 9.87 -24.40 20.00
C LEU A 38 11.34 -24.04 19.80
N ILE A 39 11.65 -23.42 18.66
CA ILE A 39 13.00 -22.98 18.29
C ILE A 39 13.14 -21.48 18.55
N CYS A 40 13.90 -21.12 19.59
CA CYS A 40 14.21 -19.72 19.92
C CYS A 40 15.54 -19.23 19.30
N SER A 41 16.49 -20.14 19.03
CA SER A 41 17.81 -19.76 18.55
C SER A 41 17.80 -19.32 17.07
N LYS A 42 18.42 -18.17 16.77
CA LYS A 42 18.42 -17.58 15.42
C LYS A 42 19.06 -18.50 14.37
N SER A 43 20.17 -19.16 14.71
CA SER A 43 20.88 -20.08 13.81
C SER A 43 20.00 -21.28 13.43
N ARG A 44 19.36 -21.92 14.41
CA ARG A 44 18.46 -23.05 14.17
C ARG A 44 17.22 -22.65 13.37
N ARG A 45 16.70 -21.43 13.61
CA ARG A 45 15.60 -20.89 12.80
C ARG A 45 15.97 -20.83 11.31
N LEU A 46 17.13 -20.26 10.99
CA LEU A 46 17.60 -20.15 9.60
C LEU A 46 17.81 -21.52 8.96
N GLU A 47 18.37 -22.47 9.71
CA GLU A 47 18.55 -23.85 9.25
C GLU A 47 17.20 -24.52 8.95
N ARG A 48 16.23 -24.41 9.86
CA ARG A 48 14.88 -24.97 9.68
C ARG A 48 14.16 -24.35 8.48
N TRP A 49 14.32 -23.04 8.25
CA TRP A 49 13.82 -22.39 7.03
C TRP A 49 14.45 -23.00 5.78
N ALA A 50 15.77 -23.17 5.76
CA ALA A 50 16.47 -23.76 4.62
C ALA A 50 16.03 -25.20 4.33
N GLU A 51 15.81 -26.02 5.36
CA GLU A 51 15.24 -27.36 5.23
C GLU A 51 13.83 -27.32 4.63
N HIS A 52 12.94 -26.51 5.19
CA HIS A 52 11.55 -26.40 4.73
C HIS A 52 11.48 -26.01 3.25
N PHE A 53 12.27 -25.03 2.83
CA PHE A 53 12.33 -24.63 1.42
C PHE A 53 12.91 -25.73 0.52
N ARG A 54 13.96 -26.44 0.95
CA ARG A 54 14.48 -27.57 0.16
C ARG A 54 13.44 -28.67 0.00
N GLU A 55 12.73 -29.05 1.06
CA GLU A 55 11.67 -30.06 1.01
C GLU A 55 10.56 -29.63 0.04
N GLN A 56 10.03 -28.41 0.19
CA GLN A 56 8.95 -27.89 -0.65
C GLN A 56 9.33 -27.74 -2.14
N PHE A 57 10.57 -27.33 -2.42
CA PHE A 57 11.02 -27.00 -3.78
C PHE A 57 11.96 -28.04 -4.39
N SER A 58 12.10 -29.22 -3.78
CA SER A 58 12.80 -30.37 -4.36
C SER A 58 11.95 -31.08 -5.41
N TRP A 59 11.46 -30.33 -6.40
CA TRP A 59 10.80 -30.94 -7.56
C TRP A 59 11.88 -31.60 -8.45
N PRO A 60 11.69 -32.86 -8.93
CA PRO A 60 12.59 -33.42 -9.94
C PRO A 60 12.60 -32.46 -11.12
N SER A 61 13.80 -32.05 -11.56
CA SER A 61 14.02 -31.02 -12.57
C SER A 61 12.88 -31.00 -13.57
N ALA A 62 11.97 -30.04 -13.43
CA ALA A 62 10.80 -30.00 -14.29
C ALA A 62 11.35 -29.87 -15.71
N THR A 63 11.20 -30.91 -16.53
CA THR A 63 11.26 -30.77 -17.96
C THR A 63 10.12 -29.82 -18.30
N LEU A 64 10.40 -28.53 -18.24
CA LEU A 64 9.50 -27.43 -18.57
C LEU A 64 9.27 -27.47 -20.07
N GLN A 65 8.60 -28.50 -20.56
CA GLN A 65 7.80 -28.40 -21.76
C GLN A 65 6.52 -27.69 -21.34
N LEU A 66 6.65 -26.39 -21.06
CA LEU A 66 5.49 -25.52 -20.98
C LEU A 66 4.76 -25.67 -22.31
N PRO A 67 3.44 -25.94 -22.32
CA PRO A 67 2.67 -25.87 -23.55
C PRO A 67 2.94 -24.50 -24.16
N SER A 68 3.28 -24.46 -25.45
CA SER A 68 3.43 -23.19 -26.16
C SER A 68 2.09 -22.47 -26.10
N ILE A 69 1.93 -21.57 -25.14
CA ILE A 69 0.76 -20.70 -25.03
C ILE A 69 0.77 -19.88 -26.33
N PRO A 70 -0.31 -19.91 -27.14
CA PRO A 70 -0.37 -19.06 -28.31
C PRO A 70 -0.19 -17.62 -27.83
N ARG A 71 0.84 -16.95 -28.36
CA ARG A 71 1.14 -15.55 -28.03
C ARG A 71 -0.18 -14.78 -28.13
N GLN A 72 -0.63 -14.20 -27.03
CA GLN A 72 -1.81 -13.34 -27.04
C GLN A 72 -1.65 -12.34 -28.18
N CYS A 73 -2.71 -12.15 -28.97
CA CYS A 73 -2.71 -11.15 -30.03
C CYS A 73 -2.20 -9.83 -29.44
N GLU A 74 -1.12 -9.28 -30.03
CA GLU A 74 -0.67 -7.94 -29.72
C GLU A 74 -1.88 -7.01 -29.84
N TRP A 75 -2.26 -6.39 -28.74
CA TRP A 75 -3.30 -5.38 -28.77
C TRP A 75 -2.80 -4.29 -29.71
N ASN A 76 -3.51 -4.09 -30.83
CA ASN A 76 -3.24 -3.00 -31.77
C ASN A 76 -3.62 -1.68 -31.11
N ILE A 77 -2.82 -1.26 -30.14
CA ILE A 77 -2.90 0.03 -29.49
C ILE A 77 -1.71 0.82 -30.03
N GLU A 78 -1.97 1.99 -30.58
CA GLU A 78 -0.91 2.90 -30.98
C GLU A 78 -0.15 3.35 -29.73
N VAL A 79 1.06 2.82 -29.55
CA VAL A 79 1.98 3.19 -28.45
C VAL A 79 2.82 4.42 -28.83
N GLY A 80 2.42 5.13 -29.89
CA GLY A 80 3.09 6.33 -30.37
C GLY A 80 2.84 7.55 -29.47
N PRO A 81 3.61 8.64 -29.66
CA PRO A 81 3.31 9.91 -29.02
C PRO A 81 1.90 10.38 -29.43
N PRO A 82 1.13 10.98 -28.50
CA PRO A 82 -0.24 11.40 -28.78
C PRO A 82 -0.27 12.49 -29.85
N THR A 83 -1.26 12.42 -30.74
CA THR A 83 -1.46 13.40 -31.79
C THR A 83 -2.05 14.70 -31.24
N LEU A 84 -1.82 15.81 -31.94
CA LEU A 84 -2.36 17.12 -31.55
C LEU A 84 -3.89 17.11 -31.42
N ALA A 85 -4.57 16.37 -32.30
CA ALA A 85 -6.03 16.25 -32.29
C ALA A 85 -6.54 15.51 -31.04
N GLU A 86 -5.84 14.46 -30.60
CA GLU A 86 -6.16 13.74 -29.36
C GLU A 86 -5.95 14.63 -28.14
N VAL A 87 -4.86 15.39 -28.10
CA VAL A 87 -4.58 16.34 -27.01
C VAL A 87 -5.67 17.42 -26.96
N GLN A 88 -6.04 18.01 -28.09
CA GLN A 88 -7.12 19.01 -28.17
C GLN A 88 -8.46 18.42 -27.71
N LYS A 89 -8.81 17.22 -28.18
CA LYS A 89 -10.02 16.51 -27.78
C LYS A 89 -10.03 16.21 -26.27
N ALA A 90 -8.90 15.79 -25.71
CA ALA A 90 -8.75 15.54 -24.27
C ALA A 90 -8.93 16.83 -23.45
N ILE A 91 -8.38 17.96 -23.91
CA ILE A 91 -8.55 19.28 -23.28
C ILE A 91 -10.03 19.70 -23.29
N VAL A 92 -10.73 19.53 -24.41
CA VAL A 92 -12.18 19.85 -24.50
C VAL A 92 -13.00 18.95 -23.57
N ASN A 93 -12.63 17.68 -23.45
CA ASN A 93 -13.31 16.72 -22.58
C ASN A 93 -12.97 16.91 -21.08
N LEU A 94 -11.96 17.71 -20.75
CA LEU A 94 -11.54 17.92 -19.36
C LEU A 94 -12.59 18.77 -18.64
N LYS A 95 -13.18 18.23 -17.57
CA LYS A 95 -14.12 18.97 -16.72
C LYS A 95 -13.37 20.06 -15.94
N ARG A 96 -13.72 21.32 -16.19
CA ARG A 96 -13.18 22.48 -15.46
C ARG A 96 -13.73 22.54 -14.04
N GLY A 97 -12.95 23.08 -13.10
CA GLY A 97 -13.41 23.31 -11.73
C GLY A 97 -13.75 22.04 -10.97
N ARG A 98 -12.93 20.98 -11.11
CA ARG A 98 -12.99 19.74 -10.32
C ARG A 98 -11.82 19.61 -9.34
N ALA A 99 -10.71 20.30 -9.62
CA ALA A 99 -9.58 20.33 -8.72
C ALA A 99 -9.90 21.25 -7.53
N ALA A 100 -9.53 20.80 -6.34
CA ALA A 100 -9.53 21.65 -5.16
C ALA A 100 -8.56 22.82 -5.39
N GLY A 101 -8.90 24.00 -4.87
CA GLY A 101 -8.01 25.16 -4.91
C GLY A 101 -6.76 24.94 -4.06
N PRO A 102 -5.83 25.91 -4.02
CA PRO A 102 -4.66 25.88 -3.13
C PRO A 102 -5.04 25.80 -1.64
N ASP A 103 -6.27 26.20 -1.32
CA ASP A 103 -6.92 26.07 -0.02
C ASP A 103 -7.42 24.65 0.29
N GLY A 104 -7.33 23.71 -0.66
CA GLY A 104 -7.72 22.31 -0.50
C GLY A 104 -9.24 22.11 -0.51
N LEU A 105 -10.03 23.14 -0.79
CA LEU A 105 -11.48 23.06 -0.78
C LEU A 105 -12.02 22.63 -2.14
N ALA A 106 -12.93 21.65 -2.11
CA ALA A 106 -13.60 21.17 -3.31
C ALA A 106 -14.56 22.26 -3.85
N PRO A 107 -14.61 22.49 -5.16
CA PRO A 107 -15.47 23.51 -5.77
C PRO A 107 -16.97 23.34 -5.46
N GLU A 108 -17.41 22.13 -5.08
CA GLU A 108 -18.76 21.84 -4.60
C GLU A 108 -19.12 22.57 -3.30
N VAL A 109 -18.14 22.90 -2.45
CA VAL A 109 -18.34 23.61 -1.17
C VAL A 109 -18.93 25.01 -1.39
N PHE A 110 -18.64 25.64 -2.53
CA PHE A 110 -19.04 27.03 -2.81
C PHE A 110 -20.37 27.16 -3.57
N LYS A 111 -20.98 26.06 -4.03
CA LYS A 111 -22.24 26.10 -4.81
C LYS A 111 -23.45 26.64 -4.05
N GLY A 112 -23.42 26.67 -2.71
CA GLY A 112 -24.51 27.18 -1.86
C GLY A 112 -24.28 28.59 -1.30
N CYS A 113 -23.07 29.16 -1.42
CA CYS A 113 -22.72 30.41 -0.75
C CYS A 113 -23.03 31.68 -1.58
N TRP A 114 -23.28 31.54 -2.88
CA TRP A 114 -23.48 32.70 -3.77
C TRP A 114 -24.90 33.31 -3.69
N SER A 115 -25.88 32.64 -3.09
CA SER A 115 -27.25 33.17 -2.99
C SER A 115 -27.48 34.16 -1.85
N ASN A 116 -26.52 34.34 -0.95
CA ASN A 116 -26.67 35.15 0.27
C ASN A 116 -25.77 36.40 0.31
N PHE A 117 -25.22 36.82 -0.83
CA PHE A 117 -24.29 37.97 -0.90
C PHE A 117 -24.73 39.06 -1.89
N SER A 118 -26.03 39.13 -2.18
CA SER A 118 -26.67 40.32 -2.74
C SER A 118 -27.77 40.78 -1.80
N ASP A 119 -27.38 41.53 -0.78
CA ASP A 119 -28.17 42.62 -0.19
C ASP A 119 -27.34 43.90 -0.32
#